data_AF-A0A954ABF6-F1
#
_entry.id   AF-A0A954ABF6-F1
#
_cell.length_a   1.000
_cell.length_b   1.000
_cell.length_c   1.000
_cell.angle_alpha   90.00
_cell.angle_beta   90.00
_cell.angle_gamma   90.00
#
_symmetry.space_group_name_H-M   'P 1'
#
loop_
_entity.id
_entity.type
_entity.pdbx_description
1 polymer ?
#
loop_
_entity_poly.entity_id
_entity_poly.type
_entity_poly.pdbx_seq_one_letter_code
_entity_poly.pdbx_strand_id
1 'polypeptide(L)'
;PASDAEGWSVLMWGGASRAGSQRGSIATYLGRYLDTNGDGSGSRDATGNYSVTPEIFYIQPPSSQVYRIHRMIPSLVDANGLIADEYGNLGAPLTNGIQVRIQDDSGTLIDLTDTLPVQTNGDWAHLCHDVNLFDWGSGNDHVTARWTFANSGTELRLIGANNERLEVVLNDDFTGLLEHEFRVEGYIE
;
A
#
# COMPACT_ATOMS: atom_id res chain seq x y z
N PRO A 1 2.80 -60.76 -57.13
CA PRO A 1 2.79 -59.51 -57.93
C PRO A 1 1.44 -58.79 -57.75
N ALA A 2 1.49 -57.61 -57.09
CA ALA A 2 0.67 -56.40 -57.22
C ALA A 2 -0.86 -56.57 -57.42
N SER A 3 -1.78 -56.02 -56.61
CA SER A 3 -2.08 -54.59 -56.33
C SER A 3 -3.59 -54.43 -56.61
N ASP A 4 -4.45 -53.63 -55.99
CA ASP A 4 -4.46 -52.79 -54.82
C ASP A 4 -5.95 -52.60 -54.44
N ALA A 5 -6.21 -52.37 -53.16
CA ALA A 5 -7.49 -52.02 -52.61
C ALA A 5 -7.70 -50.50 -52.67
N GLU A 6 -8.85 -50.02 -53.15
CA GLU A 6 -9.32 -48.66 -52.88
C GLU A 6 -10.61 -48.70 -52.05
N GLY A 7 -10.41 -48.81 -50.74
CA GLY A 7 -11.42 -48.45 -49.73
C GLY A 7 -11.25 -46.99 -49.38
N TRP A 8 -12.31 -46.20 -49.59
CA TRP A 8 -12.38 -44.80 -49.21
C TRP A 8 -12.25 -44.66 -47.69
N SER A 9 -11.07 -44.24 -47.21
CA SER A 9 -10.88 -43.84 -45.82
C SER A 9 -11.25 -42.36 -45.67
N VAL A 10 -12.22 -42.11 -44.81
CA VAL A 10 -12.65 -40.78 -44.35
C VAL A 10 -11.45 -40.10 -43.70
N LEU A 11 -10.97 -39.02 -44.32
CA LEU A 11 -9.97 -38.14 -43.73
C LEU A 11 -10.64 -37.42 -42.54
N MET A 12 -10.53 -37.99 -41.35
CA MET A 12 -10.82 -37.29 -40.10
C MET A 12 -9.81 -36.16 -39.98
N TRP A 13 -10.25 -34.95 -40.28
CA TRP A 13 -9.51 -33.73 -39.98
C TRP A 13 -9.35 -33.69 -38.46
N GLY A 14 -8.16 -34.02 -37.98
CA GLY A 14 -7.79 -33.85 -36.59
C GLY A 14 -7.98 -32.39 -36.23
N GLY A 15 -9.02 -32.10 -35.46
CA GLY A 15 -9.17 -30.83 -34.79
C GLY A 15 -7.95 -30.67 -33.90
N ALA A 16 -6.96 -29.91 -34.39
CA ALA A 16 -5.93 -29.36 -33.55
C ALA A 16 -6.67 -28.64 -32.42
N SER A 17 -6.61 -29.21 -31.22
CA SER A 17 -6.96 -28.48 -30.02
C SER A 17 -6.18 -27.18 -30.12
N ARG A 18 -6.90 -26.07 -30.25
CA ARG A 18 -6.29 -24.76 -30.09
C ARG A 18 -5.64 -24.83 -28.73
N ALA A 19 -4.30 -24.90 -28.71
CA ALA A 19 -3.52 -24.63 -27.53
C ALA A 19 -4.12 -23.33 -26.99
N GLY A 20 -4.83 -23.43 -25.87
CA GLY A 20 -5.37 -22.28 -25.20
C GLY A 20 -4.20 -21.34 -25.07
N SER A 21 -4.27 -20.20 -25.75
CA SER A 21 -3.39 -19.09 -25.47
C SER A 21 -3.58 -18.87 -23.98
N GLN A 22 -2.62 -19.34 -23.18
CA GLN A 22 -2.49 -18.91 -21.81
C GLN A 22 -2.13 -17.44 -21.92
N ARG A 23 -3.15 -16.59 -22.04
CA ARG A 23 -3.04 -15.22 -21.61
C ARG A 23 -2.54 -15.36 -20.18
N GLY A 24 -1.26 -15.04 -19.95
CA GLY A 24 -0.69 -15.03 -18.61
C GLY A 24 -1.68 -14.33 -17.69
N SER A 25 -1.86 -14.85 -16.47
CA SER A 25 -2.76 -14.24 -15.50
C SER A 25 -2.46 -12.74 -15.47
N ILE A 26 -3.47 -11.93 -15.81
CA ILE A 26 -3.33 -10.48 -15.67
C ILE A 26 -3.35 -10.26 -14.17
N ALA A 27 -2.23 -9.79 -13.62
CA ALA A 27 -2.12 -9.37 -12.24
C ALA A 27 -3.29 -8.43 -11.91
N THR A 28 -3.99 -8.70 -10.82
CA THR A 28 -5.17 -7.90 -10.45
C THR A 28 -4.69 -6.62 -9.78
N TYR A 29 -5.05 -5.46 -10.33
CA TYR A 29 -4.70 -4.17 -9.72
C TYR A 29 -5.19 -4.08 -8.27
N LEU A 30 -4.33 -3.61 -7.39
CA LEU A 30 -4.62 -3.30 -6.00
C LEU A 30 -4.42 -1.81 -5.77
N GLY A 31 -5.49 -1.11 -5.41
CA GLY A 31 -5.46 0.29 -5.00
C GLY A 31 -6.40 0.48 -3.84
N ARG A 32 -5.86 0.63 -2.63
CA ARG A 32 -6.67 0.61 -1.40
C ARG A 32 -6.08 1.51 -0.33
N TYR A 33 -6.95 2.03 0.51
CA TYR A 33 -6.55 2.65 1.77
C TYR A 33 -6.17 1.57 2.78
N LEU A 34 -5.22 1.91 3.65
CA LEU A 34 -5.03 1.19 4.89
C LEU A 34 -6.21 1.50 5.80
N ASP A 35 -6.60 0.52 6.61
CA ASP A 35 -7.73 0.66 7.52
C ASP A 35 -7.49 -0.16 8.80
N THR A 36 -8.32 0.07 9.82
CA THR A 36 -8.21 -0.60 11.13
C THR A 36 -8.46 -2.11 11.10
N ASN A 37 -9.00 -2.65 9.99
CA ASN A 37 -9.30 -4.08 9.84
C ASN A 37 -8.41 -4.76 8.78
N GLY A 38 -7.61 -4.01 8.02
CA GLY A 38 -6.72 -4.53 6.98
C GLY A 38 -7.39 -5.04 5.71
N ASP A 39 -8.72 -5.16 5.68
CA ASP A 39 -9.50 -5.85 4.66
C ASP A 39 -10.44 -4.94 3.86
N GLY A 40 -10.51 -3.66 4.22
CA GLY A 40 -11.28 -2.62 3.53
C GLY A 40 -12.58 -2.27 4.24
N SER A 41 -12.87 -2.93 5.37
CA SER A 41 -14.08 -2.71 6.16
C SER A 41 -13.86 -1.78 7.37
N GLY A 42 -12.60 -1.52 7.73
CA GLY A 42 -12.24 -0.67 8.86
C GLY A 42 -12.38 0.83 8.59
N SER A 43 -12.08 1.64 9.61
CA SER A 43 -11.93 3.08 9.42
C SER A 43 -10.63 3.36 8.68
N ARG A 44 -10.66 4.31 7.75
CA ARG A 44 -9.47 4.86 7.08
C ARG A 44 -9.08 6.26 7.60
N ASP A 45 -9.93 6.83 8.44
CA ASP A 45 -9.75 8.16 9.02
C ASP A 45 -8.75 8.07 10.17
N ALA A 46 -7.57 8.64 9.96
CA ALA A 46 -6.44 8.62 10.88
C ALA A 46 -6.27 9.96 11.64
N THR A 47 -7.37 10.68 11.85
CA THR A 47 -7.42 11.95 12.60
C THR A 47 -7.78 11.77 14.09
N GLY A 48 -7.69 10.56 14.65
CA GLY A 48 -8.03 10.30 16.06
C GLY A 48 -6.94 10.67 17.07
N ASN A 49 -7.27 10.56 18.36
CA ASN A 49 -6.29 10.64 19.44
C ASN A 49 -5.81 9.23 19.83
N TYR A 50 -4.56 8.93 19.50
CA TYR A 50 -3.93 7.63 19.73
C TYR A 50 -2.75 7.72 20.72
N SER A 51 -2.61 8.85 21.43
CA SER A 51 -1.51 9.10 22.37
C SER A 51 -1.50 8.20 23.62
N VAL A 52 -2.66 7.60 23.94
CA VAL A 52 -2.81 6.68 25.09
C VAL A 52 -2.89 5.23 24.63
N THR A 53 -3.59 4.97 23.53
CA THR A 53 -3.73 3.65 22.93
C THR A 53 -3.35 3.79 21.46
N PRO A 54 -2.19 3.24 21.05
CA PRO A 54 -1.79 3.27 19.66
C PRO A 54 -2.84 2.60 18.78
N GLU A 55 -3.04 3.14 17.59
CA GLU A 55 -3.90 2.57 16.56
C GLU A 55 -3.06 2.12 15.37
N ILE A 56 -3.46 1.00 14.75
CA ILE A 56 -2.75 0.43 13.61
C ILE A 56 -3.68 0.48 12.40
N PHE A 57 -3.26 1.23 11.40
CA PHE A 57 -3.87 1.20 10.07
C PHE A 57 -3.02 0.27 9.22
N TYR A 58 -3.64 -0.70 8.56
CA TYR A 58 -2.87 -1.69 7.82
C TYR A 58 -3.60 -2.19 6.58
N ILE A 59 -2.87 -2.98 5.79
CA ILE A 59 -3.42 -3.82 4.74
C ILE A 59 -2.88 -5.24 4.90
N GLN A 60 -3.77 -6.22 4.81
CA GLN A 60 -3.41 -7.63 4.91
C GLN A 60 -4.07 -8.44 3.78
N PRO A 61 -3.31 -9.23 3.02
CA PRO A 61 -3.88 -10.20 2.08
C PRO A 61 -4.64 -11.31 2.83
N PRO A 62 -5.79 -11.76 2.31
CA PRO A 62 -6.40 -13.02 2.72
C PRO A 62 -5.40 -14.18 2.62
N SER A 63 -5.60 -15.24 3.40
CA SER A 63 -4.66 -16.37 3.52
C SER A 63 -4.30 -17.08 2.21
N SER A 64 -5.14 -16.95 1.18
CA SER A 64 -4.93 -17.53 -0.16
C SER A 64 -4.28 -16.58 -1.16
N GLN A 65 -3.91 -15.36 -0.75
CA GLN A 65 -3.43 -14.31 -1.63
C GLN A 65 -2.04 -13.82 -1.24
N VAL A 66 -1.35 -13.24 -2.22
CA VAL A 66 -0.10 -12.50 -2.04
C VAL A 66 -0.30 -11.11 -2.65
N TYR A 67 0.02 -10.08 -1.88
CA TYR A 67 0.03 -8.71 -2.37
C TYR A 67 1.45 -8.27 -2.70
N ARG A 68 1.58 -7.54 -3.81
CA ARG A 68 2.81 -6.87 -4.24
C ARG A 68 2.57 -5.37 -4.19
N ILE A 69 3.07 -4.70 -3.15
CA ILE A 69 2.85 -3.28 -2.91
C ILE A 69 4.00 -2.46 -3.51
N HIS A 70 3.68 -1.65 -4.50
CA HIS A 70 4.65 -0.84 -5.24
C HIS A 70 4.94 0.47 -4.51
N ARG A 71 3.91 1.08 -3.93
CA ARG A 71 4.01 2.38 -3.27
C ARG A 71 2.96 2.58 -2.20
N MET A 72 3.27 3.48 -1.28
CA MET A 72 2.36 4.09 -0.32
C MET A 72 2.30 5.60 -0.56
N ILE A 73 1.13 6.19 -0.36
CA ILE A 73 0.83 7.60 -0.51
C ILE A 73 0.17 8.06 0.80
N PRO A 74 0.94 8.48 1.81
CA PRO A 74 0.39 9.23 2.93
C PRO A 74 -0.09 10.61 2.42
N SER A 75 -1.23 11.04 2.95
CA SER A 75 -1.79 12.36 2.67
C SER A 75 -2.45 12.94 3.90
N LEU A 76 -2.27 14.23 4.11
CA LEU A 76 -2.96 14.99 5.16
C LEU A 76 -3.45 16.32 4.64
N VAL A 77 -4.58 16.78 5.18
CA VAL A 77 -5.16 18.10 4.94
C VAL A 77 -5.32 18.80 6.27
N ASP A 78 -4.95 20.07 6.32
CA ASP A 78 -5.10 20.89 7.52
C ASP A 78 -5.38 22.36 7.14
N ALA A 79 -5.65 23.20 8.14
CA ALA A 79 -5.75 24.63 7.97
C ALA A 79 -4.46 25.22 7.40
N ASN A 80 -4.59 26.32 6.64
CA ASN A 80 -3.46 27.05 6.06
C ASN A 80 -2.33 27.30 7.07
N GLY A 81 -1.11 27.01 6.65
CA GLY A 81 0.11 27.29 7.41
C GLY A 81 1.00 26.06 7.58
N LEU A 82 0.88 25.04 6.74
CA LEU A 82 1.72 23.85 6.83
C LEU A 82 3.20 24.22 6.68
N ILE A 83 4.00 23.92 7.71
CA ILE A 83 5.46 24.11 7.71
C ILE A 83 6.19 22.79 7.92
N ALA A 84 7.48 22.76 7.57
CA ALA A 84 8.27 21.53 7.59
C ALA A 84 8.51 20.97 9.01
N ASP A 85 8.59 21.83 10.04
CA ASP A 85 9.01 21.46 11.40
C ASP A 85 7.86 20.98 12.31
N GLU A 86 6.63 20.97 11.79
CA GLU A 86 5.42 20.50 12.49
C GLU A 86 4.84 19.28 11.77
N TYR A 87 3.94 18.55 12.41
CA TYR A 87 3.11 17.57 11.72
C TYR A 87 1.74 18.15 11.42
N GLY A 88 1.34 18.19 10.14
CA GLY A 88 0.22 19.03 9.75
C GLY A 88 0.47 20.48 10.16
N ASN A 89 -0.54 21.14 10.70
CA ASN A 89 -0.50 22.49 11.28
C ASN A 89 -0.84 22.42 12.79
N LEU A 90 -0.39 21.35 13.46
CA LEU A 90 -0.68 21.10 14.87
C LEU A 90 0.10 22.00 15.84
N GLY A 91 1.01 22.86 15.34
CA GLY A 91 1.81 23.79 16.14
C GLY A 91 3.06 23.16 16.79
N ALA A 92 3.33 21.88 16.52
CA ALA A 92 4.49 21.15 17.04
C ALA A 92 4.78 19.86 16.23
N PRO A 93 5.99 19.30 16.32
CA PRO A 93 6.25 17.91 15.92
C PRO A 93 5.47 16.92 16.80
N LEU A 94 5.19 15.73 16.27
CA LEU A 94 4.66 14.62 17.06
C LEU A 94 5.65 14.19 18.13
N THR A 95 5.14 13.74 19.28
CA THR A 95 6.00 13.33 20.41
C THR A 95 6.63 11.97 20.15
N ASN A 96 5.83 10.98 19.69
CA ASN A 96 6.32 9.63 19.41
C ASN A 96 6.57 9.42 17.90
N GLY A 97 5.74 10.01 17.06
CA GLY A 97 5.81 9.92 15.61
C GLY A 97 5.07 8.70 15.02
N ILE A 98 5.08 8.63 13.70
CA ILE A 98 4.46 7.56 12.92
C ILE A 98 5.51 6.53 12.53
N GLN A 99 5.22 5.26 12.83
CA GLN A 99 6.06 4.14 12.44
C GLN A 99 5.45 3.41 11.25
N VAL A 100 6.28 3.01 10.27
CA VAL A 100 5.84 2.17 9.15
C VAL A 100 6.63 0.86 9.17
N ARG A 101 5.95 -0.28 9.09
CA ARG A 101 6.60 -1.60 9.20
C ARG A 101 5.87 -2.70 8.46
N ILE A 102 6.59 -3.78 8.16
CA ILE A 102 6.01 -5.08 7.80
C ILE A 102 6.04 -5.96 9.04
N GLN A 103 4.92 -6.61 9.33
CA GLN A 103 4.76 -7.45 10.52
C GLN A 103 4.02 -8.74 10.18
N ASP A 104 4.28 -9.80 10.96
CA ASP A 104 3.47 -11.01 11.05
C ASP A 104 3.14 -11.35 12.52
N ASP A 105 2.70 -12.58 12.80
CA ASP A 105 2.39 -13.04 14.16
C ASP A 105 3.64 -13.24 15.03
N SER A 106 4.82 -13.34 14.42
CA SER A 106 6.11 -13.50 15.12
C SER A 106 6.72 -12.16 15.54
N GLY A 107 6.32 -11.06 14.89
CA GLY A 107 6.76 -9.71 15.20
C GLY A 107 7.11 -8.88 13.96
N THR A 108 7.78 -7.75 14.17
CA THR A 108 8.25 -6.90 13.09
C THR A 108 9.24 -7.67 12.20
N LEU A 109 8.90 -7.82 10.93
CA LEU A 109 9.77 -8.41 9.92
C LEU A 109 10.72 -7.38 9.33
N ILE A 110 10.20 -6.19 9.02
CA ILE A 110 10.95 -5.06 8.47
C ILE A 110 10.44 -3.78 9.11
N ASP A 111 11.35 -3.00 9.69
CA ASP A 111 11.09 -1.61 10.04
C ASP A 111 11.43 -0.72 8.84
N LEU A 112 10.43 -0.05 8.25
CA LEU A 112 10.62 0.80 7.08
C LEU A 112 11.05 2.22 7.45
N THR A 113 10.88 2.61 8.71
CA THR A 113 11.29 3.91 9.27
C THR A 113 12.63 3.87 10.00
N ASP A 114 13.31 2.70 10.02
CA ASP A 114 14.64 2.49 10.61
C ASP A 114 14.81 3.13 12.01
N THR A 115 13.84 2.88 12.90
CA THR A 115 13.81 3.43 14.27
C THR A 115 13.74 4.96 14.38
N LEU A 116 13.54 5.67 13.27
CA LEU A 116 13.32 7.12 13.19
C LEU A 116 11.87 7.37 12.73
N PRO A 117 10.89 7.38 13.65
CA PRO A 117 9.50 7.67 13.33
C PRO A 117 9.35 9.03 12.65
N VAL A 118 8.34 9.15 11.80
CA VAL A 118 7.97 10.44 11.18
C VAL A 118 7.34 11.33 12.24
N GLN A 119 8.00 12.44 12.59
CA GLN A 119 7.51 13.39 13.58
C GLN A 119 7.01 14.69 12.96
N THR A 120 7.44 14.99 11.73
CA THR A 120 7.14 16.25 11.04
C THR A 120 6.75 16.04 9.57
N ASN A 121 6.18 17.06 8.95
CA ASN A 121 5.93 17.13 7.52
C ASN A 121 7.24 16.97 6.73
N GLY A 122 8.34 17.53 7.23
CA GLY A 122 9.68 17.42 6.65
C GLY A 122 10.24 16.01 6.68
N ASP A 123 9.94 15.20 7.70
CA ASP A 123 10.42 13.82 7.79
C ASP A 123 9.86 12.93 6.68
N TRP A 124 8.63 13.20 6.21
CA TRP A 124 8.12 12.53 5.00
C TRP A 124 8.99 12.81 3.78
N ALA A 125 9.58 14.01 3.67
CA ALA A 125 10.47 14.35 2.57
C ALA A 125 11.81 13.61 2.66
N HIS A 126 12.29 13.35 3.88
CA HIS A 126 13.47 12.53 4.10
C HIS A 126 13.25 11.06 3.70
N LEU A 127 12.07 10.49 3.99
CA LEU A 127 11.77 9.08 3.68
C LEU A 127 11.38 8.84 2.22
N CYS A 128 10.57 9.73 1.64
CA CYS A 128 9.93 9.49 0.37
C CYS A 128 10.62 10.19 -0.80
N HIS A 129 11.39 11.25 -0.54
CA HIS A 129 11.96 12.21 -1.50
C HIS A 129 10.91 12.98 -2.36
N ASP A 130 9.74 12.39 -2.64
CA ASP A 130 8.64 12.95 -3.41
C ASP A 130 7.52 13.46 -2.49
N VAL A 131 7.70 14.63 -1.85
CA VAL A 131 6.65 15.32 -1.10
C VAL A 131 6.17 16.55 -1.86
N ASN A 132 4.85 16.71 -1.95
CA ASN A 132 4.21 17.89 -2.51
C ASN A 132 3.39 18.58 -1.43
N LEU A 133 3.66 19.87 -1.24
CA LEU A 133 2.78 20.79 -0.53
C LEU A 133 1.93 21.52 -1.57
N PHE A 134 0.63 21.59 -1.29
CA PHE A 134 -0.37 22.23 -2.10
C PHE A 134 -1.01 23.37 -1.29
N ASP A 135 -0.51 24.61 -1.48
CA ASP A 135 -0.83 25.82 -0.70
C ASP A 135 -1.53 26.93 -1.53
N TRP A 136 -2.86 27.07 -1.42
CA TRP A 136 -3.61 27.93 -2.35
C TRP A 136 -3.66 29.41 -1.93
N GLY A 137 -2.87 29.79 -0.92
CA GLY A 137 -2.87 31.11 -0.30
C GLY A 137 -4.11 31.41 0.56
N SER A 138 -5.21 30.69 0.37
CA SER A 138 -6.43 30.72 1.18
C SER A 138 -7.14 29.36 1.12
N GLY A 139 -7.70 28.92 2.24
CA GLY A 139 -8.32 27.60 2.38
C GLY A 139 -7.47 26.64 3.17
N ASN A 140 -7.63 25.34 2.91
CA ASN A 140 -6.85 24.29 3.55
C ASN A 140 -5.63 23.97 2.69
N ASP A 141 -4.53 23.63 3.34
CA ASP A 141 -3.34 23.13 2.66
C ASP A 141 -3.38 21.60 2.64
N HIS A 142 -2.76 21.01 1.62
CA HIS A 142 -2.71 19.56 1.46
C HIS A 142 -1.25 19.12 1.26
N VAL A 143 -0.79 18.17 2.08
CA VAL A 143 0.49 17.51 1.91
C VAL A 143 0.26 16.07 1.46
N THR A 144 0.98 15.68 0.41
CA THR A 144 1.05 14.28 -0.02
C THR A 144 2.49 13.87 -0.24
N ALA A 145 2.88 12.71 0.29
CA ALA A 145 4.15 12.08 -0.03
C ALA A 145 3.90 10.86 -0.92
N ARG A 146 4.87 10.52 -1.77
CA ARG A 146 4.86 9.26 -2.51
C ARG A 146 6.07 8.43 -2.14
N TRP A 147 5.85 7.37 -1.38
CA TRP A 147 6.88 6.39 -1.06
C TRP A 147 6.83 5.21 -2.04
N THR A 148 7.76 5.17 -3.00
CA THR A 148 7.80 4.10 -4.01
C THR A 148 8.84 3.04 -3.67
N PHE A 149 8.40 1.93 -3.08
CA PHE A 149 9.26 0.80 -2.68
C PHE A 149 9.95 0.12 -3.87
N ALA A 150 9.25 0.03 -5.00
CA ALA A 150 9.79 -0.59 -6.22
C ALA A 150 11.10 0.07 -6.71
N ASN A 151 11.27 1.37 -6.46
CA ASN A 151 12.48 2.11 -6.83
C ASN A 151 13.65 1.86 -5.87
N SER A 152 13.37 1.32 -4.68
CA SER A 152 14.36 0.95 -3.67
C SER A 152 14.84 -0.50 -3.81
N GLY A 153 14.39 -1.23 -4.83
CA GLY A 153 14.94 -2.53 -5.23
C GLY A 153 13.90 -3.56 -5.66
N THR A 154 12.78 -3.68 -4.93
CA THR A 154 11.68 -4.59 -5.25
C THR A 154 10.40 -4.10 -4.56
N GLU A 155 9.24 -4.54 -5.04
CA GLU A 155 7.98 -4.28 -4.35
C GLU A 155 7.92 -5.02 -3.02
N LEU A 156 7.18 -4.46 -2.05
CA LEU A 156 6.93 -5.18 -0.81
C LEU A 156 6.03 -6.37 -1.13
N ARG A 157 6.42 -7.55 -0.69
CA ARG A 157 5.64 -8.77 -0.87
C ARG A 157 5.03 -9.15 0.47
N LEU A 158 3.70 -9.20 0.53
CA LEU A 158 2.95 -9.62 1.71
C LEU A 158 2.27 -10.96 1.41
N ILE A 159 2.53 -11.96 2.22
CA ILE A 159 1.99 -13.32 2.08
C ILE A 159 0.88 -13.54 3.10
N GLY A 160 -0.37 -13.68 2.63
CA GLY A 160 -1.52 -13.83 3.51
C GLY A 160 -1.47 -15.12 4.33
N ALA A 161 -0.90 -16.19 3.78
CA ALA A 161 -0.72 -17.46 4.48
C ALA A 161 0.19 -17.35 5.73
N ASN A 162 1.02 -16.32 5.79
CA ASN A 162 1.93 -16.03 6.89
C ASN A 162 1.38 -14.92 7.81
N ASN A 163 0.16 -14.41 7.57
CA ASN A 163 -0.39 -13.24 8.26
C ASN A 163 0.48 -11.98 8.13
N GLU A 164 1.25 -11.87 7.05
CA GLU A 164 2.07 -10.70 6.76
C GLU A 164 1.20 -9.50 6.40
N ARG A 165 1.54 -8.33 6.92
CA ARG A 165 0.82 -7.08 6.70
C ARG A 165 1.75 -5.88 6.71
N LEU A 166 1.39 -4.85 5.94
CA LEU A 166 2.01 -3.54 6.00
C LEU A 166 1.21 -2.68 6.98
N GLU A 167 1.88 -2.19 8.01
CA GLU A 167 1.30 -1.41 9.09
C GLU A 167 1.83 0.03 9.09
N VAL A 168 0.94 0.95 9.45
CA VAL A 168 1.25 2.30 9.89
C VAL A 168 0.72 2.43 11.31
N VAL A 169 1.61 2.67 12.26
CA VAL A 169 1.31 2.75 13.70
C VAL A 169 1.28 4.21 14.12
N LEU A 170 0.16 4.63 14.68
CA LEU A 170 -0.05 5.99 15.19
C LEU A 170 -0.09 5.94 16.71
N ASN A 171 0.70 6.78 17.37
CA ASN A 171 0.81 6.83 18.83
C ASN A 171 0.86 8.27 19.38
N ASP A 172 0.16 9.19 18.71
CA ASP A 172 0.07 10.60 19.05
C ASP A 172 -1.37 11.10 18.88
N ASP A 173 -1.61 12.37 19.19
CA ASP A 173 -2.89 13.03 18.99
C ASP A 173 -2.95 13.70 17.60
N PHE A 174 -3.86 13.22 16.74
CA PHE A 174 -4.07 13.74 15.39
C PHE A 174 -5.39 14.50 15.24
N THR A 175 -6.12 14.76 16.34
CA THR A 175 -7.48 15.36 16.32
C THR A 175 -7.56 16.78 15.79
N GLY A 176 -6.43 17.46 15.61
CA GLY A 176 -6.39 18.77 14.96
C GLY A 176 -6.40 18.70 13.43
N LEU A 177 -6.05 17.57 12.82
CA LEU A 177 -6.01 17.41 11.37
C LEU A 177 -7.44 17.34 10.79
N LEU A 178 -7.62 17.86 9.57
CA LEU A 178 -8.91 17.80 8.88
C LEU A 178 -9.09 16.49 8.12
N GLU A 179 -8.01 15.99 7.49
CA GLU A 179 -7.97 14.68 6.84
C GLU A 179 -6.59 14.07 7.04
N HIS A 180 -6.53 12.75 7.24
CA HIS A 180 -5.28 11.99 7.31
C HIS A 180 -5.57 10.56 6.87
N GLU A 181 -4.93 10.14 5.78
CA GLU A 181 -5.17 8.84 5.16
C GLU A 181 -3.87 8.24 4.59
N PHE A 182 -3.82 6.92 4.49
CA PHE A 182 -2.71 6.19 3.88
C PHE A 182 -3.26 5.32 2.75
N ARG A 183 -2.79 5.53 1.51
CA ARG A 183 -3.19 4.73 0.35
C ARG A 183 -2.02 3.92 -0.19
N VAL A 184 -2.27 2.67 -0.56
CA VAL A 184 -1.28 1.81 -1.25
C VAL A 184 -1.73 1.46 -2.64
N GLU A 185 -0.75 1.21 -3.50
CA GLU A 185 -0.96 0.74 -4.86
C GLU A 185 -0.01 -0.43 -5.20
N GLY A 186 -0.51 -1.37 -5.99
CA GLY A 186 0.19 -2.60 -6.31
C GLY A 186 -0.65 -3.57 -7.12
N TYR A 187 -0.42 -4.87 -6.93
CA TYR A 187 -1.23 -5.93 -7.51
C TYR A 187 -1.34 -7.19 -6.63
N ILE A 188 -2.31 -8.04 -6.95
CA ILE A 188 -2.48 -9.38 -6.39
C ILE A 188 -1.84 -10.40 -7.34
N GLU A 189 -0.91 -11.21 -6.81
CA GLU A 189 -0.16 -12.26 -7.53
C GLU A 189 -1.04 -13.46 -7.89
#